data_AF-A0A955RZR8-F1
#
_entry.id   AF-A0A955RZR8-F1
#
_cell.length_a   1.000
_cell.length_b   1.000
_cell.length_c   1.000
_cell.angle_alpha   90.00
_cell.angle_beta   90.00
_cell.angle_gamma   90.00
#
_symmetry.space_group_name_H-M   'P 1'
#
loop_
_entity.id
_entity.type
_entity.pdbx_description
1 polymer ?
#
loop_
_entity_poly.entity_id
_entity_poly.type
_entity_poly.pdbx_seq_one_letter_code
_entity_poly.pdbx_strand_id
1 'polypeptide(L)'
;MERLFLKWTGFLILMLSLGCSGVVSPNYIKDIHPYTKKFYANFGQVRTALTTVLQDKGWSITKTTDPITYEHESIIEQSRTQRLLIFAEYIDQSLLTPDTEERINIFIRTSADMTTEVEIRYQSVTSLMVKNIVRYKSDRFVEEIFQACEELLN
;
A
#
# COMPACT_ATOMS: atom_id res chain seq x y z
N MET A 1 -57.09 0.40 2.77
CA MET A 1 -55.87 1.24 2.92
C MET A 1 -54.64 0.44 3.38
N GLU A 2 -54.79 -0.64 4.15
CA GLU A 2 -53.65 -1.45 4.65
C GLU A 2 -52.81 -2.16 3.57
N ARG A 3 -53.42 -2.60 2.47
CA ARG A 3 -52.70 -3.27 1.37
C ARG A 3 -51.77 -2.34 0.57
N LEU A 4 -51.94 -1.02 0.66
CA LEU A 4 -51.06 -0.05 -0.01
C LEU A 4 -49.78 0.21 0.82
N PHE A 5 -49.93 0.26 2.15
CA PHE A 5 -48.81 0.43 3.09
C PHE A 5 -47.84 -0.75 3.05
N LEU A 6 -48.35 -1.98 2.95
CA LEU A 6 -47.53 -3.20 2.90
C LEU A 6 -46.66 -3.28 1.63
N LYS A 7 -47.12 -2.68 0.52
CA LYS A 7 -46.36 -2.63 -0.75
C LYS A 7 -45.23 -1.60 -0.70
N TRP A 8 -45.42 -0.49 -0.01
CA TRP A 8 -44.41 0.56 0.14
C TRP A 8 -43.31 0.18 1.13
N THR A 9 -43.65 -0.47 2.24
CA THR A 9 -42.65 -0.98 3.19
C THR A 9 -41.80 -2.11 2.60
N GLY A 10 -42.39 -3.00 1.79
CA GLY A 10 -41.65 -4.03 1.06
C GLY A 10 -40.67 -3.46 0.03
N PHE A 11 -41.04 -2.38 -0.66
CA PHE A 11 -40.17 -1.68 -1.62
C PHE A 11 -38.99 -0.97 -0.93
N LEU A 12 -39.22 -0.40 0.26
CA LEU A 12 -38.19 0.28 1.06
C LEU A 12 -37.15 -0.68 1.63
N ILE A 13 -37.58 -1.89 2.03
CA ILE A 13 -36.67 -2.97 2.48
C ILE A 13 -35.86 -3.54 1.31
N LEU A 14 -36.45 -3.64 0.11
CA LEU A 14 -35.75 -4.13 -1.08
C LEU A 14 -34.63 -3.17 -1.52
N MET A 15 -34.87 -1.85 -1.44
CA MET A 15 -33.85 -0.83 -1.77
C MET A 15 -32.66 -0.81 -0.80
N LEU A 16 -32.84 -1.23 0.45
CA LEU A 16 -31.76 -1.34 1.45
C LEU A 16 -30.88 -2.58 1.26
N SER A 17 -31.30 -3.54 0.41
CA SER A 17 -30.55 -4.79 0.17
C SER A 17 -29.61 -4.74 -1.04
N LEU A 18 -29.64 -3.66 -1.82
CA LEU A 18 -28.82 -3.45 -3.02
C LEU A 18 -27.61 -2.57 -2.69
N GLY A 19 -26.64 -3.06 -1.89
CA GLY A 19 -25.55 -2.18 -1.49
C GLY A 19 -24.30 -2.77 -0.85
N CYS A 20 -24.09 -4.08 -0.82
CA CYS A 20 -22.77 -4.62 -0.43
C CYS A 20 -21.84 -4.67 -1.65
N SER A 21 -21.44 -3.51 -2.17
CA SER A 21 -20.31 -3.42 -3.10
C SER A 21 -19.03 -3.38 -2.28
N GLY A 22 -18.47 -4.56 -1.97
CA GLY A 22 -17.10 -4.66 -1.50
C GLY A 22 -16.17 -4.25 -2.64
N VAL A 23 -15.62 -3.03 -2.58
CA VAL A 23 -14.63 -2.58 -3.56
C VAL A 23 -13.36 -3.40 -3.36
N VAL A 24 -13.08 -4.34 -4.27
CA VAL A 24 -11.80 -5.04 -4.32
C VAL A 24 -10.77 -4.07 -4.91
N SER A 25 -10.08 -3.31 -4.05
CA SER A 25 -8.95 -2.47 -4.47
C SER A 25 -7.77 -3.37 -4.83
N PRO A 26 -7.14 -3.21 -6.01
CA PRO A 26 -5.94 -3.98 -6.35
C PRO A 26 -4.82 -3.73 -5.33
N ASN A 27 -4.04 -4.77 -5.01
CA ASN A 27 -2.91 -4.68 -4.09
C ASN A 27 -1.72 -3.89 -4.67
N TYR A 28 -1.66 -3.80 -6.00
CA TYR A 28 -0.66 -3.03 -6.71
C TYR A 28 -1.07 -1.56 -6.82
N ILE A 29 -0.23 -0.68 -6.28
CA ILE A 29 -0.42 0.76 -6.26
C ILE A 29 0.19 1.35 -7.53
N LYS A 30 -0.64 2.01 -8.33
CA LYS A 30 -0.20 2.73 -9.53
C LYS A 30 0.77 3.84 -9.17
N ASP A 31 1.65 4.15 -10.11
CA ASP A 31 2.60 5.25 -9.99
C ASP A 31 1.89 6.62 -10.09
N ILE A 32 1.40 7.12 -8.95
CA ILE A 32 0.72 8.42 -8.85
C ILE A 32 1.61 9.43 -8.09
N HIS A 33 2.14 9.02 -6.94
CA HIS A 33 3.06 9.82 -6.12
C HIS A 33 4.15 8.92 -5.53
N PRO A 34 5.13 8.49 -6.34
CA PRO A 34 6.21 7.66 -5.88
C PRO A 34 7.18 8.49 -5.04
N TYR A 35 7.62 7.93 -3.91
CA TYR A 35 8.68 8.52 -3.10
C TYR A 35 9.95 7.74 -3.33
N THR A 36 10.97 8.38 -3.88
CA THR A 36 12.24 7.71 -4.18
C THR A 36 13.36 8.23 -3.29
N LYS A 37 14.20 7.30 -2.81
CA LYS A 37 15.42 7.63 -2.07
C LYS A 37 16.52 6.63 -2.40
N LYS A 38 17.75 7.12 -2.51
CA LYS A 38 18.95 6.28 -2.68
C LYS A 38 19.63 6.09 -1.34
N PHE A 39 19.96 4.84 -1.03
CA PHE A 39 20.73 4.45 0.14
C PHE A 39 22.12 4.01 -0.29
N TYR A 40 23.15 4.55 0.37
CA TYR A 40 24.56 4.19 0.16
C TYR A 40 24.93 2.88 0.88
N ALA A 41 24.11 1.84 0.68
CA ALA A 41 24.28 0.52 1.25
C ALA A 41 23.86 -0.54 0.24
N ASN A 42 24.32 -1.78 0.44
CA ASN A 42 24.00 -2.87 -0.48
C ASN A 42 22.53 -3.30 -0.34
N PHE A 43 22.02 -3.95 -1.39
CA PHE A 43 20.64 -4.37 -1.50
C PHE A 43 20.13 -5.20 -0.31
N GLY A 44 20.95 -6.13 0.18
CA GLY A 44 20.58 -7.00 1.29
C GLY A 44 20.42 -6.24 2.61
N GLN A 45 21.30 -5.28 2.86
CA GLN A 45 21.23 -4.40 4.04
C GLN A 45 19.97 -3.54 3.99
N VAL A 46 19.72 -2.87 2.87
CA VAL A 46 18.56 -1.98 2.69
C VAL A 46 17.25 -2.74 2.79
N ARG A 47 17.15 -3.92 2.17
CA ARG A 47 15.98 -4.80 2.31
C ARG A 47 15.72 -5.18 3.76
N THR A 48 16.77 -5.51 4.50
CA THR A 48 16.66 -5.94 5.90
C THR A 48 16.21 -4.77 6.77
N ALA A 49 16.87 -3.60 6.64
CA ALA A 49 16.50 -2.38 7.35
C ALA A 49 15.05 -1.97 7.10
N LEU A 50 14.61 -1.95 5.83
CA LEU A 50 13.22 -1.65 5.47
C LEU A 50 12.24 -2.63 6.12
N THR A 51 12.53 -3.93 6.04
CA THR A 51 11.66 -4.96 6.63
C THR A 51 11.52 -4.78 8.14
N THR A 52 12.63 -4.52 8.84
CA THR A 52 12.65 -4.25 10.27
C THR A 52 11.84 -2.99 10.61
N VAL A 53 12.08 -1.87 9.93
CA VAL A 53 11.37 -0.61 10.18
C VAL A 53 9.86 -0.76 9.98
N LEU A 54 9.43 -1.48 8.94
CA LEU A 54 8.01 -1.74 8.71
C LEU A 54 7.40 -2.54 9.85
N GLN A 55 8.04 -3.64 10.23
CA GLN A 55 7.56 -4.51 11.31
C GLN A 55 7.50 -3.77 12.65
N ASP A 56 8.52 -2.97 12.98
CA ASP A 56 8.58 -2.17 14.20
C ASP A 56 7.49 -1.10 14.24
N LYS A 57 7.12 -0.55 13.08
CA LYS A 57 5.98 0.39 12.94
C LYS A 57 4.62 -0.32 12.85
N GLY A 58 4.56 -1.64 13.02
CA GLY A 58 3.33 -2.43 13.03
C GLY A 58 2.77 -2.78 11.66
N TRP A 59 3.55 -2.60 10.58
CA TRP A 59 3.14 -3.00 9.23
C TRP A 59 3.37 -4.49 9.01
N SER A 60 2.40 -5.14 8.39
CA SER A 60 2.49 -6.55 8.00
C SER A 60 2.94 -6.68 6.55
N ILE A 61 4.01 -7.44 6.31
CA ILE A 61 4.45 -7.77 4.94
C ILE A 61 3.57 -8.91 4.43
N THR A 62 2.75 -8.61 3.42
CA THR A 62 1.78 -9.57 2.87
C THR A 62 2.35 -10.37 1.71
N LYS A 63 3.25 -9.78 0.92
CA LYS A 63 3.83 -10.43 -0.26
C LYS A 63 5.18 -9.81 -0.62
N THR A 64 6.07 -10.64 -1.14
CA THR A 64 7.33 -10.23 -1.74
C THR A 64 7.48 -10.91 -3.10
N THR A 65 7.85 -10.18 -4.15
CA THR A 65 7.88 -10.69 -5.54
C THR A 65 8.86 -9.92 -6.41
N ASP A 66 9.16 -10.45 -7.61
CA ASP A 66 9.84 -9.68 -8.66
C ASP A 66 8.86 -8.66 -9.28
N PRO A 67 9.23 -7.36 -9.35
CA PRO A 67 8.40 -6.32 -9.98
C PRO A 67 8.08 -6.56 -11.45
N ILE A 68 8.81 -7.41 -12.19
CA ILE A 68 8.53 -7.71 -13.61
C ILE A 68 7.13 -8.27 -13.87
N THR A 69 6.51 -8.85 -12.86
CA THR A 69 5.14 -9.37 -12.97
C THR A 69 4.11 -8.23 -13.06
N TYR A 70 4.50 -7.01 -12.67
CA TYR A 70 3.63 -5.84 -12.58
C TYR A 70 4.08 -4.69 -13.50
N GLU A 71 5.38 -4.54 -13.72
CA GLU A 71 5.97 -3.49 -14.55
C GLU A 71 6.56 -4.10 -15.84
N HIS A 72 6.17 -3.57 -17.00
CA HIS A 72 6.78 -3.91 -18.29
C HIS A 72 8.06 -3.07 -18.50
N GLU A 73 9.16 -3.47 -17.84
CA GLU A 73 10.48 -2.85 -18.07
C GLU A 73 11.15 -3.42 -19.34
N SER A 74 12.01 -2.62 -19.98
CA SER A 74 12.76 -3.06 -21.16
C SER A 74 13.72 -4.20 -20.83
N ILE A 75 13.87 -5.20 -21.71
CA ILE A 75 14.69 -6.42 -21.51
C ILE A 75 16.16 -6.10 -21.12
N ILE A 76 16.65 -4.91 -21.46
CA ILE A 76 18.03 -4.47 -21.22
C ILE A 76 18.27 -4.14 -19.73
N GLU A 77 17.30 -3.54 -19.04
CA GLU A 77 17.39 -3.22 -17.60
C GLU A 77 17.27 -4.46 -16.70
N GLN A 78 16.71 -5.56 -17.24
CA GLN A 78 16.36 -6.76 -16.48
C GLN A 78 17.55 -7.67 -16.12
N SER A 79 18.69 -7.55 -16.82
CA SER A 79 19.74 -8.59 -16.78
C SER A 79 20.83 -8.39 -15.73
N ARG A 80 20.87 -7.26 -15.00
CA ARG A 80 22.00 -6.91 -14.13
C ARG A 80 21.66 -6.35 -12.75
N THR A 81 20.38 -6.17 -12.43
CA THR A 81 19.96 -5.48 -11.20
C THR A 81 19.15 -6.41 -10.31
N GLN A 82 19.55 -6.52 -9.04
CA GLN A 82 18.70 -7.15 -8.04
C GLN A 82 17.51 -6.21 -7.79
N ARG A 83 16.32 -6.78 -7.80
CA ARG A 83 15.08 -6.04 -7.60
C ARG A 83 14.08 -6.82 -6.77
N LEU A 84 13.28 -6.09 -5.99
CA LEU A 84 12.26 -6.65 -5.12
C LEU A 84 11.09 -5.70 -5.04
N LEU A 85 9.88 -6.26 -5.07
CA LEU A 85 8.65 -5.55 -4.74
C LEU A 85 8.07 -6.16 -3.47
N ILE A 86 7.94 -5.34 -2.44
CA ILE A 86 7.33 -5.69 -1.15
C ILE A 86 5.95 -5.05 -1.09
N PHE A 87 4.94 -5.86 -0.78
CA PHE A 87 3.60 -5.43 -0.43
C PHE A 87 3.48 -5.49 1.09
N ALA A 88 3.04 -4.39 1.68
CA ALA A 88 2.74 -4.33 3.11
C ALA A 88 1.44 -3.58 3.36
N GLU A 89 0.77 -3.95 4.45
CA GLU A 89 -0.50 -3.37 4.88
C GLU A 89 -0.49 -3.03 6.36
N TYR A 90 -1.28 -2.03 6.71
CA TYR A 90 -1.58 -1.63 8.07
C TYR A 90 -3.09 -1.51 8.21
N ILE A 91 -3.63 -2.20 9.21
CA ILE A 91 -5.06 -2.22 9.51
C ILE A 91 -5.24 -1.66 10.91
N ASP A 92 -5.80 -0.46 11.01
CA ASP A 92 -6.23 0.08 12.30
C ASP A 92 -7.57 -0.57 12.69
N GLN A 93 -7.56 -1.38 13.75
CA GLN A 93 -8.75 -2.07 14.28
C GLN A 93 -9.37 -1.33 15.48
N SER A 94 -9.07 -0.05 15.66
CA SER A 94 -9.68 0.75 16.73
C SER A 94 -11.20 0.83 16.55
N LEU A 95 -11.95 0.38 17.57
CA LEU A 95 -13.42 0.40 17.62
C LEU A 95 -14.03 1.82 17.57
N LEU A 96 -13.20 2.87 17.71
CA LEU A 96 -13.64 4.26 17.83
C LEU A 96 -13.29 5.12 16.61
N THR A 97 -12.51 4.60 15.67
CA THR A 97 -12.10 5.32 14.45
C THR A 97 -12.72 4.67 13.21
N PRO A 98 -12.95 5.43 12.13
CA PRO A 98 -13.38 4.84 10.86
C PRO A 98 -12.33 3.83 10.37
N ASP A 99 -12.81 2.68 9.89
CA ASP A 99 -11.95 1.65 9.31
C ASP A 99 -11.07 2.27 8.21
N THR A 100 -9.77 2.31 8.48
CA THR A 100 -8.77 2.82 7.57
C THR A 100 -7.81 1.69 7.25
N GLU A 101 -7.79 1.32 5.98
CA GLU A 101 -6.84 0.37 5.44
C GLU A 101 -5.71 1.15 4.75
N GLU A 102 -4.48 0.95 5.20
CA GLU A 102 -3.31 1.52 4.56
C GLU A 102 -2.47 0.43 3.90
N ARG A 103 -1.94 0.73 2.73
CA ARG A 103 -1.12 -0.18 1.93
C ARG A 103 0.09 0.55 1.41
N ILE A 104 1.19 -0.18 1.32
CA ILE A 104 2.42 0.29 0.69
C ILE A 104 2.96 -0.76 -0.28
N ASN A 105 3.56 -0.27 -1.35
CA ASN A 105 4.35 -1.05 -2.29
C ASN A 105 5.75 -0.45 -2.30
N ILE A 106 6.74 -1.25 -1.95
CA ILE A 106 8.14 -0.82 -1.88
C ILE A 106 8.93 -1.55 -2.96
N PHE A 107 9.48 -0.79 -3.89
CA PHE A 107 10.44 -1.28 -4.86
C PHE A 107 11.83 -1.03 -4.34
N ILE A 108 12.65 -2.07 -4.35
CA ILE A 108 14.07 -2.01 -4.01
C ILE A 108 14.81 -2.40 -5.27
N ARG A 109 15.75 -1.58 -5.73
CA ARG A 109 16.54 -1.83 -6.95
C ARG A 109 18.01 -1.50 -6.67
N THR A 110 18.92 -2.38 -7.06
CA THR A 110 20.35 -2.02 -7.11
C THR A 110 20.59 -1.01 -8.23
N SER A 111 21.31 0.07 -7.94
CA SER A 111 21.78 1.03 -8.93
C SER A 111 23.23 0.74 -9.34
N ALA A 112 23.68 1.36 -10.44
CA ALA A 112 24.99 1.10 -11.04
C ALA A 112 26.18 1.56 -10.19
N ASP A 113 25.94 2.43 -9.21
CA ASP A 113 26.92 3.06 -8.32
C ASP A 113 27.07 2.33 -6.97
N MET A 114 26.70 1.05 -6.90
CA MET A 114 26.65 0.25 -5.66
C MET A 114 25.68 0.81 -4.59
N THR A 115 24.81 1.75 -4.97
CA THR A 115 23.71 2.20 -4.11
C THR A 115 22.47 1.34 -4.34
N THR A 116 21.55 1.40 -3.38
CA THR A 116 20.22 0.79 -3.52
C THR A 116 19.18 1.89 -3.56
N GLU A 117 18.40 1.94 -4.63
CA GLU A 117 17.27 2.83 -4.77
C GLU A 117 16.02 2.17 -4.21
N VAL A 118 15.27 2.94 -3.43
CA VAL A 118 14.02 2.53 -2.81
C VAL A 118 12.94 3.48 -3.29
N GLU A 119 11.88 2.92 -3.83
CA GLU A 119 10.67 3.64 -4.21
C GLU A 119 9.52 3.14 -3.33
N ILE A 120 8.86 4.04 -2.60
CA ILE A 120 7.68 3.73 -1.80
C ILE A 120 6.47 4.34 -2.50
N ARG A 121 5.45 3.53 -2.74
CA ARG A 121 4.11 3.97 -3.13
C ARG A 121 3.15 3.70 -1.99
N TYR A 122 2.33 4.67 -1.64
CA TYR A 122 1.41 4.60 -0.52
C TYR A 122 -0.03 4.77 -1.00
N GLN A 123 -0.95 4.03 -0.37
CA GLN A 123 -2.38 4.19 -0.54
C GLN A 123 -3.07 4.03 0.82
N SER A 124 -4.00 4.91 1.12
CA SER A 124 -4.92 4.77 2.26
C SER A 124 -6.35 4.84 1.77
N VAL A 125 -7.18 3.93 2.27
CA VAL A 125 -8.60 3.83 1.98
C VAL A 125 -9.33 3.95 3.31
N THR A 126 -9.96 5.10 3.53
CA THR A 126 -10.86 5.30 4.67
C THR A 126 -12.28 5.03 4.22
N SER A 127 -12.93 4.05 4.84
CA SER A 127 -14.32 3.71 4.55
C SER A 127 -15.24 4.53 5.44
N LEU A 128 -16.02 5.44 4.85
CA LEU A 128 -17.14 6.09 5.50
C LEU A 128 -18.43 5.38 5.09
N MET A 129 -19.47 5.40 5.94
CA MET A 129 -20.75 4.66 5.76
C MET A 129 -21.37 4.72 4.35
N VAL A 130 -21.05 5.72 3.53
CA VAL A 130 -21.61 5.91 2.18
C VAL A 130 -20.54 5.99 1.09
N LYS A 131 -19.24 6.13 1.44
CA LYS A 131 -18.18 6.39 0.46
C LYS A 131 -16.79 6.05 0.98
N ASN A 132 -15.95 5.53 0.08
CA ASN A 132 -14.53 5.34 0.33
C ASN A 132 -13.74 6.59 -0.08
N ILE A 133 -12.90 7.10 0.81
CA ILE A 133 -11.94 8.17 0.53
C ILE A 133 -10.59 7.51 0.29
N VAL A 134 -10.01 7.71 -0.90
CA VAL A 134 -8.70 7.17 -1.26
C VAL A 134 -7.66 8.29 -1.27
N ARG A 135 -6.52 8.06 -0.61
CA ARG A 135 -5.36 8.96 -0.59
C ARG A 135 -4.13 8.22 -1.07
N TYR A 136 -3.29 8.88 -1.87
CA TYR A 136 -2.05 8.31 -2.41
C TYR A 136 -0.78 8.98 -1.84
N LYS A 137 -0.93 9.81 -0.80
CA LYS A 137 0.13 10.68 -0.31
C LYS A 137 0.23 10.66 1.21
N SER A 138 1.43 10.47 1.74
CA SER A 138 1.75 10.55 3.17
C SER A 138 3.23 10.92 3.38
N ASP A 139 3.58 12.18 3.14
CA ASP A 139 4.96 12.69 3.17
C ASP A 139 5.67 12.36 4.50
N ARG A 140 5.02 12.67 5.63
CA ARG A 140 5.59 12.46 6.97
C ARG A 140 5.90 11.00 7.24
N PHE A 141 4.97 10.11 6.93
CA PHE A 141 5.14 8.68 7.17
C PHE A 141 6.27 8.08 6.34
N VAL A 142 6.35 8.46 5.07
CA VAL A 142 7.39 7.95 4.17
C VAL A 142 8.77 8.49 4.57
N GLU A 143 8.86 9.76 4.95
CA GLU A 143 10.10 10.34 5.45
C GLU A 143 10.56 9.64 6.74
N GLU A 144 9.66 9.34 7.67
CA GLU A 144 9.98 8.58 8.88
C GLU A 144 10.51 7.17 8.57
N ILE A 145 9.98 6.48 7.55
CA ILE A 145 10.52 5.19 7.12
C ILE A 145 11.94 5.36 6.60
N PHE A 146 12.15 6.35 5.72
CA PHE A 146 13.45 6.60 5.13
C PHE A 146 14.49 6.98 6.16
N GLN A 147 14.15 7.85 7.11
CA GLN A 147 15.03 8.25 8.18
C GLN A 147 15.37 7.06 9.09
N ALA A 148 14.38 6.29 9.53
CA ALA A 148 14.63 5.11 10.37
C ALA A 148 15.50 4.06 9.65
N CYS A 149 15.34 3.91 8.33
CA CYS A 149 16.22 3.04 7.53
C CYS A 149 17.66 3.57 7.49
N GLU A 150 17.86 4.89 7.32
CA GLU A 150 19.21 5.47 7.38
C GLU A 150 19.85 5.27 8.75
N GLU A 151 19.08 5.41 9.83
CA GLU A 151 19.57 5.19 11.20
C GLU A 151 20.01 3.74 11.43
N LEU A 152 19.37 2.75 10.81
CA LEU A 152 19.79 1.33 10.91
C LEU A 152 20.99 0.97 10.02
N LEU A 153 21.30 1.79 9.01
CA LEU A 153 22.36 1.51 8.03
C LEU A 153 23.70 2.19 8.37
N ASN A 154 23.68 3.17 9.27
CA ASN A 154 24.87 3.85 9.79
C ASN A 154 25.37 3.19 11.08
#